data_AF-A0AA88T4T3-F1
#
_entry.id   AF-A0AA88T4T3-F1
#
_cell.length_a   1.000
_cell.length_b   1.000
_cell.length_c   1.000
_cell.angle_alpha   90.00
_cell.angle_beta   90.00
_cell.angle_gamma   90.00
#
_symmetry.space_group_name_H-M   'P 1'
#
loop_
_entity.id
_entity.type
_entity.pdbx_description
1 polymer ?
#
loop_
_entity_poly.entity_id
_entity_poly.type
_entity_poly.pdbx_seq_one_letter_code
_entity_poly.pdbx_strand_id
1 'polypeptide(L)'
;MAPKFERFVSPGKGNGLRATARIRRGELVASAEPLACCVSNKVSRDVCHHCFARRETLLRCSQCKLARYCNVTCQKLAWSGHRRECKCLRSLLPRIPTDSVRLTARLIFALLSPSKGSGDELYSLEEHESHLSSMSEQKKQGLSQLASMLELYLQQEAPNLAQEMTSALPPSCREALSLIAK
;
A
#
# COMPACT_ATOMS: atom_id res chain seq x y z
N MET A 1 -19.28 12.34 -16.12
CA MET A 1 -20.47 11.46 -16.17
C MET A 1 -20.79 11.08 -14.74
N ALA A 2 -22.05 11.10 -14.31
CA ALA A 2 -22.42 10.60 -13.00
C ALA A 2 -22.10 9.09 -12.91
N PRO A 3 -21.57 8.59 -11.78
CA PRO A 3 -21.30 7.18 -11.62
C PRO A 3 -22.60 6.36 -11.80
N LYS A 4 -22.52 5.27 -12.55
CA LYS A 4 -23.64 4.32 -12.77
C LYS A 4 -23.76 3.28 -11.67
N PHE A 5 -23.19 3.58 -10.51
CA PHE A 5 -23.17 2.71 -9.36
C PHE A 5 -23.15 3.56 -8.09
N GLU A 6 -23.56 2.96 -6.99
CA GLU A 6 -23.56 3.58 -5.68
C GLU A 6 -23.15 2.57 -4.61
N ARG A 7 -22.73 3.10 -3.46
CA ARG A 7 -22.50 2.31 -2.25
C ARG A 7 -23.83 1.78 -1.72
N PHE A 8 -23.83 0.56 -1.21
CA PHE A 8 -24.96 0.00 -0.47
C PHE A 8 -24.47 -1.01 0.57
N VAL A 9 -25.33 -1.34 1.53
CA VAL A 9 -25.10 -2.46 2.44
C VAL A 9 -25.69 -3.72 1.82
N SER A 10 -24.84 -4.70 1.52
CA SER A 10 -25.23 -6.01 1.03
C SER A 10 -25.58 -6.93 2.21
N PRO A 11 -26.81 -7.44 2.30
CA PRO A 11 -27.21 -8.37 3.36
C PRO A 11 -26.25 -9.56 3.47
N GLY A 12 -25.73 -9.80 4.68
CA GLY A 12 -24.78 -10.88 4.97
C GLY A 12 -23.36 -10.70 4.42
N LYS A 13 -23.04 -9.58 3.75
CA LYS A 13 -21.72 -9.34 3.12
C LYS A 13 -21.10 -7.98 3.46
N GLY A 14 -21.76 -7.16 4.29
CA GLY A 14 -21.27 -5.84 4.68
C GLY A 14 -21.40 -4.82 3.55
N ASN A 15 -20.36 -4.02 3.33
CA ASN A 15 -20.33 -2.95 2.34
C ASN A 15 -20.22 -3.50 0.91
N GLY A 16 -20.85 -2.83 -0.07
CA GLY A 16 -20.78 -3.20 -1.47
C GLY A 16 -21.11 -2.07 -2.43
N LEU A 17 -20.97 -2.34 -3.73
CA LEU A 17 -21.37 -1.46 -4.82
C LEU A 17 -22.49 -2.11 -5.63
N ARG A 18 -23.52 -1.33 -5.97
CA ARG A 18 -24.62 -1.77 -6.86
C ARG A 18 -24.79 -0.81 -8.02
N ALA A 19 -25.25 -1.32 -9.17
CA ALA A 19 -25.54 -0.50 -10.33
C ALA A 19 -26.79 0.36 -10.08
N THR A 20 -26.73 1.64 -10.47
CA THR A 20 -27.87 2.59 -10.45
C THR A 20 -28.46 2.78 -11.85
N ALA A 21 -27.81 2.26 -12.88
CA ALA A 21 -28.25 2.30 -14.27
C ALA A 21 -27.72 1.09 -15.05
N ARG A 22 -28.21 0.89 -16.28
CA ARG A 22 -27.71 -0.16 -17.18
C ARG A 22 -26.24 0.07 -17.54
N ILE A 23 -25.42 -0.95 -17.31
CA ILE A 23 -24.01 -1.04 -17.72
C ILE A 23 -23.90 -2.00 -18.91
N ARG A 24 -23.28 -1.57 -20.00
CA ARG A 24 -23.09 -2.39 -21.21
C ARG A 24 -21.82 -3.22 -21.11
N ARG A 25 -21.74 -4.32 -21.87
CA ARG A 25 -20.52 -5.11 -21.98
C ARG A 25 -19.38 -4.24 -22.53
N GLY A 26 -18.25 -4.23 -21.84
CA GLY A 26 -17.08 -3.42 -22.18
C GLY A 26 -17.14 -1.96 -21.73
N GLU A 27 -18.21 -1.54 -21.05
CA GLU A 27 -18.32 -0.19 -20.50
C GLU A 27 -17.41 -0.02 -19.26
N LEU A 28 -16.62 1.05 -19.24
CA LEU A 28 -15.81 1.41 -18.08
C LEU A 28 -16.73 1.88 -16.94
N VAL A 29 -16.73 1.14 -15.84
CA VAL A 29 -17.55 1.45 -14.65
C VAL A 29 -16.83 2.42 -13.72
N ALA A 30 -15.58 2.12 -13.37
CA ALA A 30 -14.75 2.96 -12.51
C ALA A 30 -13.27 2.77 -12.87
N SER A 31 -12.45 3.78 -12.59
CA SER A 31 -11.00 3.73 -12.66
C SER A 31 -10.45 4.49 -11.46
N ALA A 32 -9.43 3.94 -10.80
CA ALA A 32 -8.82 4.55 -9.64
C ALA A 32 -7.31 4.34 -9.67
N GLU A 33 -6.57 5.38 -9.26
CA GLU A 33 -5.15 5.26 -8.97
C GLU A 33 -4.96 4.59 -7.60
N PRO A 34 -3.96 3.72 -7.43
CA PRO A 34 -3.74 3.06 -6.15
C PRO A 34 -3.23 4.06 -5.11
N LEU A 35 -3.82 4.03 -3.90
CA LEU A 35 -3.30 4.79 -2.75
C LEU A 35 -1.83 4.48 -2.48
N ALA A 36 -1.46 3.19 -2.59
CA ALA A 36 -0.08 2.73 -2.60
C ALA A 36 0.04 1.43 -3.40
N CYS A 37 1.23 1.20 -3.96
CA CYS A 37 1.53 0.00 -4.73
C CYS A 37 3.02 -0.37 -4.60
N CYS A 38 3.35 -1.65 -4.72
CA CYS A 38 4.73 -2.14 -4.82
C CYS A 38 4.82 -3.30 -5.82
N VAL A 39 5.97 -3.44 -6.49
CA VAL A 39 6.24 -4.59 -7.36
C VAL A 39 6.57 -5.81 -6.51
N SER A 40 5.96 -6.96 -6.80
CA SER A 40 6.23 -8.21 -6.09
C SER A 40 7.70 -8.61 -6.18
N ASN A 41 8.26 -9.12 -5.09
CA ASN A 41 9.62 -9.62 -5.02
C ASN A 41 9.92 -10.64 -6.13
N LYS A 42 8.94 -11.48 -6.48
CA LYS A 42 9.06 -12.55 -7.49
C LYS A 42 9.41 -12.04 -8.89
N VAL A 43 9.02 -10.81 -9.24
CA VAL A 43 9.21 -10.22 -10.58
C VAL A 43 9.96 -8.88 -10.54
N SER A 44 10.51 -8.54 -9.38
CA SER A 44 11.19 -7.26 -9.14
C SER A 44 12.39 -7.00 -10.06
N ARG A 45 12.94 -8.06 -10.67
CA ARG A 45 14.06 -7.97 -11.61
C ARG A 45 13.63 -7.59 -13.04
N ASP A 46 12.38 -7.85 -13.38
CA ASP A 46 11.87 -7.81 -14.76
C ASP A 46 10.79 -6.74 -14.96
N VAL A 47 10.31 -6.12 -13.88
CA VAL A 47 9.23 -5.14 -13.89
C VAL A 47 9.71 -3.76 -13.42
N CYS A 48 9.33 -2.73 -14.17
CA CYS A 48 9.55 -1.35 -13.77
C CYS A 48 8.73 -0.99 -12.52
N HIS A 49 9.38 -0.43 -11.50
CA HIS A 49 8.79 0.01 -10.25
C HIS A 49 8.02 1.34 -10.34
N HIS A 50 7.84 1.87 -11.55
CA HIS A 50 7.01 3.06 -11.81
C HIS A 50 5.80 2.71 -12.67
N CYS A 51 6.04 2.25 -13.90
CA CYS A 51 4.97 2.01 -14.88
C CYS A 51 4.51 0.54 -14.95
N PHE A 52 5.08 -0.35 -14.13
CA PHE A 52 4.74 -1.79 -14.09
C PHE A 52 4.97 -2.56 -15.39
N ALA A 53 5.57 -1.93 -16.41
CA ALA A 53 5.93 -2.61 -17.65
C ALA A 53 7.04 -3.63 -17.42
N ARG A 54 6.89 -4.81 -18.03
CA ARG A 54 7.97 -5.79 -18.15
C ARG A 54 8.99 -5.35 -19.19
N ARG A 55 10.27 -5.48 -18.88
CA ARG A 55 11.38 -5.20 -19.81
C ARG A 55 12.52 -6.18 -19.57
N GLU A 56 13.21 -6.55 -20.64
CA GLU A 56 14.41 -7.40 -20.58
C GLU A 56 15.55 -6.71 -19.83
N THR A 57 15.73 -5.40 -20.07
CA THR A 57 16.76 -4.59 -19.44
C THR A 57 16.14 -3.46 -18.63
N LEU A 58 16.50 -3.35 -17.35
CA LEU A 58 16.04 -2.30 -16.45
C LEU A 58 17.22 -1.65 -15.71
N LEU A 59 17.12 -0.34 -15.52
CA LEU A 59 18.04 0.44 -14.71
C LEU A 59 17.77 0.18 -13.23
N ARG A 60 18.78 -0.31 -12.51
CA ARG A 60 18.69 -0.56 -11.06
C ARG A 60 18.99 0.72 -10.28
N CYS A 61 18.17 1.02 -9.27
CA CYS A 61 18.45 2.07 -8.30
C CYS A 61 19.82 1.82 -7.64
N SER A 62 20.72 2.80 -7.73
CA SER A 62 22.09 2.67 -7.22
C SER A 62 22.17 2.65 -5.70
N GLN A 63 21.16 3.16 -4.99
CA GLN A 63 21.16 3.24 -3.52
C GLN A 63 20.61 1.96 -2.88
N CYS A 64 19.34 1.64 -3.12
CA CYS A 64 18.68 0.48 -2.49
C CYS A 64 18.97 -0.85 -3.19
N LYS A 65 19.49 -0.83 -4.42
CA LYS A 65 19.76 -2.01 -5.28
C LYS A 65 18.55 -2.92 -5.58
N LEU A 66 17.34 -2.59 -5.10
CA LEU A 66 16.11 -3.35 -5.33
C LEU A 66 15.28 -2.76 -6.48
N ALA A 67 14.91 -1.49 -6.39
CA ALA A 67 14.00 -0.87 -7.35
C ALA A 67 14.63 -0.79 -8.75
N ARG A 68 13.82 -1.02 -9.78
CA ARG A 68 14.23 -1.06 -11.18
C ARG A 68 13.32 -0.24 -12.07
N TYR A 69 13.87 0.38 -13.11
CA TYR A 69 13.14 1.32 -13.96
C TYR A 69 13.46 1.11 -15.44
N CYS A 70 12.48 1.34 -16.31
CA CYS A 70 12.68 1.29 -17.76
C CYS A 70 13.79 2.26 -18.20
N ASN A 71 13.81 3.44 -17.61
CA ASN A 71 14.68 4.55 -17.98
C ASN A 71 14.72 5.59 -16.85
N VAL A 72 15.56 6.62 -17.05
CA VAL A 72 15.74 7.73 -16.10
C VAL A 72 14.42 8.48 -15.85
N THR A 73 13.52 8.56 -16.84
CA THR A 73 12.21 9.21 -16.68
C THR A 73 11.35 8.48 -15.67
N CYS A 74 11.19 7.16 -15.81
CA CYS A 74 10.47 6.33 -14.83
C CYS A 74 11.10 6.42 -13.43
N GLN A 75 12.43 6.47 -13.34
CA GLN A 75 13.13 6.63 -12.07
C GLN A 75 12.81 7.97 -11.39
N LYS A 76 12.83 9.07 -12.14
CA LYS A 76 12.50 10.42 -11.63
C LYS A 76 11.05 10.51 -11.17
N LEU A 77 10.11 10.01 -11.98
CA LEU A 77 8.68 10.03 -11.65
C LEU A 77 8.35 9.19 -10.41
N ALA A 78 9.03 8.06 -10.22
CA ALA A 78 8.87 7.24 -9.02
C ALA A 78 9.53 7.82 -7.76
N TRP A 79 10.38 8.85 -7.87
CA TRP A 79 11.22 9.28 -6.76
C TRP A 79 10.41 9.78 -5.56
N SER A 80 9.31 10.49 -5.78
CA SER A 80 8.44 10.99 -4.69
C SER A 80 7.94 9.84 -3.79
N GLY A 81 7.44 8.76 -4.39
CA GLY A 81 6.98 7.56 -3.67
C GLY A 81 8.11 6.63 -3.22
N HIS A 82 9.24 6.61 -3.93
CA HIS A 82 10.36 5.71 -3.63
C HIS A 82 11.34 6.27 -2.59
N ARG A 83 11.50 7.59 -2.47
CA ARG A 83 12.58 8.21 -1.68
C ARG A 83 12.67 7.70 -0.24
N ARG A 84 11.52 7.64 0.46
CA ARG A 84 11.45 7.15 1.86
C ARG A 84 11.80 5.67 1.93
N GLU A 85 11.10 4.87 1.11
CA GLU A 85 11.33 3.44 0.99
C GLU A 85 12.78 3.08 0.59
N CYS A 86 13.43 3.90 -0.25
CA CYS A 86 14.79 3.68 -0.72
C CYS A 86 15.78 3.64 0.44
N LYS A 87 15.61 4.50 1.45
CA LYS A 87 16.45 4.52 2.65
C LYS A 87 16.23 3.28 3.51
N CYS A 88 14.96 2.90 3.73
CA CYS A 88 14.56 1.69 4.44
C CYS A 88 15.10 0.41 3.80
N LEU A 89 15.03 0.31 2.47
CA LEU A 89 15.57 -0.84 1.73
C LEU A 89 17.09 -0.90 1.82
N ARG A 90 17.76 0.26 1.72
CA ARG A 90 19.22 0.35 1.80
C ARG A 90 19.73 -0.12 3.16
N SER A 91 19.05 0.20 4.27
CA SER A 91 19.47 -0.19 5.62
C SER A 91 19.29 -1.68 5.92
N LEU A 92 18.40 -2.36 5.21
CA LEU A 92 18.15 -3.79 5.41
C LEU A 92 18.98 -4.70 4.50
N LEU A 93 19.75 -4.14 3.55
CA LEU A 93 20.54 -4.96 2.63
C LEU A 93 21.43 -5.96 3.38
N PRO A 94 21.52 -7.23 2.92
CA PRO A 94 20.92 -7.78 1.69
C PRO A 94 19.48 -8.30 1.84
N ARG A 95 18.85 -8.13 3.01
CA ARG A 95 17.49 -8.63 3.28
C ARG A 95 16.44 -7.76 2.61
N ILE A 96 15.43 -8.40 2.03
CA ILE A 96 14.29 -7.73 1.39
C ILE A 96 13.03 -8.14 2.15
N PRO A 97 12.26 -7.18 2.71
CA PRO A 97 10.99 -7.51 3.36
C PRO A 97 9.98 -8.13 2.40
N THR A 98 8.96 -8.78 2.96
CA THR A 98 7.86 -9.34 2.18
C THR A 98 7.10 -8.24 1.42
N ASP A 99 6.36 -8.65 0.39
CA ASP A 99 5.55 -7.72 -0.42
C ASP A 99 4.52 -6.97 0.47
N SER A 100 3.92 -7.66 1.44
CA SER A 100 2.98 -7.05 2.39
C SER A 100 3.63 -5.98 3.26
N VAL A 101 4.81 -6.22 3.83
CA VAL A 101 5.52 -5.22 4.66
C VAL A 101 5.87 -3.99 3.83
N ARG A 102 6.36 -4.17 2.59
CA ARG A 102 6.68 -3.05 1.70
C ARG A 102 5.44 -2.27 1.29
N LEU A 103 4.32 -2.95 1.01
CA LEU A 103 3.07 -2.29 0.68
C LEU A 103 2.54 -1.47 1.87
N THR A 104 2.53 -2.04 3.08
CA THR A 104 2.09 -1.33 4.29
C THR A 104 2.96 -0.11 4.56
N ALA A 105 4.29 -0.21 4.42
CA ALA A 105 5.17 0.96 4.53
C ALA A 105 4.81 2.08 3.53
N ARG A 106 4.52 1.72 2.27
CA ARG A 106 4.10 2.70 1.26
C ARG A 106 2.73 3.31 1.54
N LEU A 107 1.78 2.54 2.10
CA LEU A 107 0.49 3.08 2.57
C LEU A 107 0.72 4.13 3.66
N ILE A 108 1.57 3.84 4.64
CA ILE A 108 1.92 4.78 5.71
C ILE A 108 2.55 6.05 5.14
N PHE A 109 3.50 5.92 4.20
CA PHE A 109 4.12 7.07 3.56
C PHE A 109 3.12 7.92 2.76
N ALA A 110 2.15 7.29 2.11
CA ALA A 110 1.08 7.98 1.37
C ALA A 110 0.16 8.76 2.34
N LEU A 111 -0.21 8.17 3.47
CA LEU A 111 -1.07 8.81 4.49
C LEU A 111 -0.37 9.97 5.22
N LEU A 112 0.94 9.84 5.46
CA LEU A 112 1.74 10.91 6.07
C LEU A 112 2.04 12.07 5.11
N SER A 113 1.89 11.84 3.80
CA SER A 113 2.07 12.89 2.80
C SER A 113 0.73 13.58 2.57
N PRO A 114 0.64 14.92 2.65
CA PRO A 114 -0.60 15.62 2.34
C PRO A 114 -0.93 15.44 0.85
N SER A 115 -1.75 14.45 0.54
CA SER A 115 -2.31 14.28 -0.80
C SER A 115 -3.69 14.93 -0.85
N LYS A 116 -3.95 15.67 -1.94
CA LYS A 116 -5.27 16.19 -2.26
C LYS A 116 -6.13 14.97 -2.59
N GLY A 117 -6.93 14.51 -1.64
CA GLY A 117 -7.97 13.52 -1.93
C GLY A 117 -8.79 14.04 -3.12
N SER A 118 -8.81 13.28 -4.22
CA SER A 118 -9.84 13.47 -5.22
C SER A 118 -11.15 13.11 -4.55
N GLY A 119 -12.14 14.01 -4.54
CA GLY A 119 -13.45 13.79 -3.89
C GLY A 119 -14.32 12.67 -4.49
N ASP A 120 -13.71 11.70 -5.16
CA ASP A 120 -14.31 10.58 -5.88
C ASP A 120 -13.94 9.22 -5.23
N GLU A 121 -13.36 9.24 -4.01
CA GLU A 121 -13.01 8.02 -3.26
C GLU A 121 -14.28 7.34 -2.71
N LEU A 122 -14.52 6.10 -3.10
CA LEU A 122 -15.73 5.36 -2.74
C LEU A 122 -15.71 4.86 -1.29
N TYR A 123 -14.55 4.39 -0.83
CA TYR A 123 -14.34 3.93 0.54
C TYR A 123 -13.00 4.45 1.00
N SER A 124 -12.97 5.02 2.20
CA SER A 124 -11.70 5.39 2.81
C SER A 124 -10.94 4.15 3.28
N LEU A 125 -9.65 4.31 3.57
CA LEU A 125 -8.86 3.25 4.20
C LEU A 125 -9.47 2.81 5.55
N GLU A 126 -10.15 3.72 6.26
CA GLU A 126 -10.74 3.43 7.57
C GLU A 126 -11.90 2.41 7.47
N GLU A 127 -12.59 2.41 6.34
CA GLU A 127 -13.76 1.58 6.06
C GLU A 127 -13.40 0.18 5.53
N HIS A 128 -12.11 -0.14 5.43
CA HIS A 128 -11.65 -1.46 5.02
C HIS A 128 -11.93 -2.48 6.13
N GLU A 129 -12.54 -3.59 5.74
CA GLU A 129 -12.83 -4.70 6.65
C GLU A 129 -11.54 -5.40 7.07
N SER A 130 -11.30 -5.48 8.38
CA SER A 130 -10.07 -6.03 8.95
C SER A 130 -10.21 -7.50 9.32
N HIS A 131 -11.44 -7.96 9.57
CA HIS A 131 -11.77 -9.29 10.09
C HIS A 131 -11.01 -9.68 11.38
N LEU A 132 -10.44 -8.72 12.12
CA LEU A 132 -9.61 -8.96 13.31
C LEU A 132 -10.35 -9.75 14.40
N SER A 133 -11.65 -9.47 14.59
CA SER A 133 -12.50 -10.15 15.57
C SER A 133 -12.72 -11.64 15.25
N SER A 134 -12.76 -11.99 13.97
CA SER A 134 -12.96 -13.37 13.48
C SER A 134 -11.67 -14.14 13.20
N MET A 135 -10.51 -13.55 13.50
CA MET A 135 -9.21 -14.08 13.13
C MET A 135 -8.71 -15.14 14.13
N SER A 136 -8.12 -16.24 13.62
CA SER A 136 -7.48 -17.25 14.47
C SER A 136 -6.18 -16.74 15.11
N GLU A 137 -5.82 -17.28 16.27
CA GLU A 137 -4.59 -16.89 16.99
C GLU A 137 -3.32 -17.08 16.15
N GLN A 138 -3.24 -18.15 15.35
CA GLN A 138 -2.12 -18.36 14.44
C GLN A 138 -1.96 -17.21 13.42
N LYS A 139 -3.08 -16.71 12.86
CA LYS A 139 -3.06 -15.58 11.93
C LYS A 139 -2.69 -14.27 12.65
N LYS A 140 -3.19 -14.07 13.87
CA LYS A 140 -2.79 -12.92 14.71
C LYS A 140 -1.30 -12.93 15.01
N GLN A 141 -0.73 -14.10 15.34
CA GLN A 141 0.72 -14.25 15.52
C GLN A 141 1.50 -13.91 14.24
N GLY A 142 1.02 -14.37 13.08
CA GLY A 142 1.62 -14.03 11.79
C GLY A 142 1.57 -12.52 11.49
N LEU A 143 0.48 -11.84 11.85
CA LEU A 143 0.37 -10.38 11.75
C LEU A 143 1.34 -9.66 12.69
N SER A 144 1.48 -10.11 13.93
CA SER A 144 2.44 -9.57 14.89
C SER A 144 3.88 -9.67 14.34
N GLN A 145 4.25 -10.81 13.73
CA GLN A 145 5.56 -10.96 13.09
C GLN A 145 5.76 -10.01 11.89
N LEU A 146 4.75 -9.85 11.04
CA LEU A 146 4.81 -8.91 9.91
C LEU A 146 4.97 -7.47 10.40
N ALA A 147 4.31 -7.15 11.50
CA ALA A 147 4.38 -5.85 12.13
C ALA A 147 5.75 -5.55 12.75
N SER A 148 6.35 -6.48 13.50
CA SER A 148 7.73 -6.28 13.99
C SER A 148 8.72 -6.08 12.84
N MET A 149 8.52 -6.79 11.72
CA MET A 149 9.31 -6.55 10.50
C MET A 149 9.05 -5.17 9.88
N LEU A 150 7.81 -4.67 9.94
CA LEU A 150 7.46 -3.34 9.47
C LEU A 150 8.12 -2.26 10.32
N GLU A 151 8.12 -2.40 11.65
CA GLU A 151 8.81 -1.48 12.56
C GLU A 151 10.31 -1.43 12.24
N LEU A 152 10.97 -2.59 12.17
CA LEU A 152 12.37 -2.70 11.78
C LEU A 152 12.65 -2.02 10.43
N TYR A 153 11.77 -2.23 9.45
CA TYR A 153 11.90 -1.66 8.12
C TYR A 153 11.77 -0.13 8.11
N LEU A 154 10.94 0.43 8.99
CA LEU A 154 10.65 1.86 9.05
C LEU A 154 11.58 2.67 9.97
N GLN A 155 12.44 2.02 10.77
CA GLN A 155 13.35 2.68 11.73
C GLN A 155 14.13 3.90 11.19
N GLN A 156 14.53 3.88 9.91
CA GLN A 156 15.29 4.97 9.29
C GLN A 156 14.47 6.22 8.95
N GLU A 157 13.15 6.07 8.81
CA GLU A 157 12.25 7.13 8.33
C GLU A 157 11.20 7.54 9.36
N ALA A 158 10.98 6.71 10.37
CA ALA A 158 10.07 6.96 11.48
C ALA A 158 10.58 6.19 12.72
N PRO A 159 11.64 6.68 13.41
CA PRO A 159 12.14 6.03 14.61
C PRO A 159 11.08 5.98 15.73
N ASN A 160 10.13 6.92 15.72
CA ASN A 160 8.94 6.95 16.60
C ASN A 160 7.66 6.67 15.81
N LEU A 161 7.69 5.67 14.94
CA LEU A 161 6.58 5.28 14.06
C LEU A 161 5.25 5.18 14.81
N ALA A 162 5.23 4.54 15.99
CA ALA A 162 4.02 4.42 16.81
C ALA A 162 3.43 5.79 17.19
N GLN A 163 4.26 6.79 17.50
CA GLN A 163 3.82 8.12 17.92
C GLN A 163 3.36 9.00 16.74
N GLU A 164 4.05 8.91 15.59
CA GLU A 164 3.62 9.57 14.34
C GLU A 164 2.35 8.95 13.76
N MET A 165 2.22 7.62 13.84
CA MET A 165 1.02 6.89 13.42
C MET A 165 -0.19 7.16 14.31
N THR A 166 0.02 7.34 15.62
CA THR A 166 -1.07 7.63 16.57
C THR A 166 -1.67 9.03 16.35
N SER A 167 -1.02 9.94 15.63
CA SER A 167 -1.63 11.23 15.27
C SER A 167 -2.12 11.26 13.82
N ALA A 168 -1.41 10.61 12.89
CA ALA A 168 -1.69 10.72 11.46
C ALA A 168 -2.57 9.61 10.86
N LEU A 169 -2.71 8.46 11.53
CA LEU A 169 -3.54 7.37 11.01
C LEU A 169 -4.98 7.42 11.52
N PRO A 170 -5.93 6.93 10.71
CA PRO A 170 -7.28 6.58 11.13
C PRO A 170 -7.37 5.79 12.44
N PRO A 171 -8.37 6.02 13.30
CA PRO A 171 -8.56 5.25 14.53
C PRO A 171 -8.64 3.73 14.32
N SER A 172 -9.38 3.26 13.31
CA SER A 172 -9.49 1.82 12.98
C SER A 172 -8.14 1.21 12.58
N CYS A 173 -7.26 2.00 11.96
CA CYS A 173 -5.92 1.57 11.61
C CYS A 173 -4.98 1.52 12.83
N ARG A 174 -5.24 2.30 13.89
CA ARG A 174 -4.44 2.29 15.13
C ARG A 174 -4.65 1.01 15.93
N GLU A 175 -5.88 0.50 15.99
CA GLU A 175 -6.18 -0.76 16.70
C GLU A 175 -5.41 -1.95 16.12
N ALA A 176 -5.29 -2.03 14.79
CA ALA A 176 -4.50 -3.08 14.14
C ALA A 176 -3.00 -2.98 14.49
N LEU A 177 -2.49 -1.76 14.72
CA LEU A 177 -1.10 -1.52 15.14
C LEU A 177 -0.89 -1.76 16.65
N SER A 178 -1.96 -1.75 17.45
CA SER A 178 -1.87 -2.08 18.88
C SER A 178 -1.57 -3.57 19.11
N LEU A 179 -1.85 -4.42 18.11
CA LEU A 179 -1.44 -5.84 18.09
C LEU A 179 0.07 -6.03 17.94
N ILE A 180 0.81 -4.97 17.60
CA ILE A 180 2.27 -4.95 17.44
C ILE A 180 2.96 -4.80 18.81
N ALA A 181 2.28 -4.17 19.77
CA ALA A 181 2.81 -3.82 21.08
C ALA A 181 2.57 -4.90 22.16
N LYS A 182 2.08 -6.09 21.79
CA LYS A 182 1.89 -7.26 22.67
C LYS A 182 2.76 -8.40 22.20
#